data_AF-A0A973GZX9-F1
#
_entry.id   AF-A0A973GZX9-F1
#
_cell.length_a   1.000
_cell.length_b   1.000
_cell.length_c   1.000
_cell.angle_alpha   90.00
_cell.angle_beta   90.00
_cell.angle_gamma   90.00
#
_symmetry.space_group_name_H-M   'P 1'
#
loop_
_entity.id
_entity.type
_entity.pdbx_description
1 polymer ?
#
loop_
_entity_poly.entity_id
_entity_poly.type
_entity_poly.pdbx_seq_one_letter_code
_entity_poly.pdbx_strand_id
1 'polypeptide(L)'
;MRKRPIILGIVGDSAAGKTTITSGLVKLLGPDRVTHVCTDDYHKYDRKERAEIGITALHPDCNYLDVMELHLERLHYGQPILKPVYDHATGSLVRPEY
;
A
#
# COMPACT_ATOMS: atom_id res chain seq x y z
N MET A 1 28.67 0.40 2.02
CA MET A 1 27.68 0.56 0.93
C MET A 1 26.30 0.54 1.55
N ARG A 2 25.47 1.57 1.31
CA ARG A 2 24.06 1.56 1.73
C ARG A 2 23.32 0.58 0.82
N LYS A 3 22.84 -0.53 1.38
CA LYS A 3 22.13 -1.57 0.62
C LYS A 3 20.84 -0.95 0.05
N ARG A 4 20.65 -1.04 -1.27
CA ARG A 4 19.38 -0.67 -1.89
C ARG A 4 18.34 -1.74 -1.53
N PRO A 5 17.18 -1.38 -0.97
CA PRO A 5 16.12 -2.34 -0.70
C PRO A 5 15.58 -2.93 -2.02
N ILE A 6 15.14 -4.18 -1.94
CA ILE A 6 14.45 -4.85 -3.04
C ILE A 6 12.95 -4.60 -2.84
N ILE A 7 12.28 -4.13 -3.89
CA ILE A 7 10.83 -3.96 -3.90
C ILE A 7 10.23 -5.19 -4.59
N LEU A 8 9.30 -5.86 -3.90
CA LEU A 8 8.54 -6.98 -4.42
C LEU A 8 7.06 -6.61 -4.49
N GLY A 9 6.54 -6.45 -5.70
CA GLY A 9 5.11 -6.22 -5.94
C GLY A 9 4.34 -7.54 -5.99
N ILE A 10 3.27 -7.64 -5.20
CA ILE A 10 2.34 -8.79 -5.22
C ILE A 10 0.97 -8.28 -5.66
N VAL A 11 0.57 -8.65 -6.88
CA VAL A 11 -0.65 -8.12 -7.52
C VAL A 11 -1.66 -9.25 -7.74
N GLY A 12 -2.94 -8.93 -7.59
CA GLY A 12 -4.05 -9.87 -7.75
C GLY A 12 -5.33 -9.32 -7.13
N ASP A 13 -6.47 -9.91 -7.46
CA ASP A 13 -7.76 -9.50 -6.91
C ASP A 13 -7.88 -9.84 -5.40
N SER A 14 -8.87 -9.28 -4.73
CA SER A 14 -9.23 -9.66 -3.37
C SER A 14 -9.40 -11.19 -3.27
N ALA A 15 -9.02 -11.76 -2.13
CA ALA A 15 -9.01 -13.20 -1.88
C ALA A 15 -8.11 -14.07 -2.80
N ALA A 16 -7.26 -13.50 -3.66
CA ALA A 16 -6.31 -14.26 -4.50
C ALA A 16 -5.10 -14.85 -3.73
N GLY A 17 -5.10 -14.80 -2.39
CA GLY A 17 -4.00 -15.34 -1.56
C GLY A 17 -2.79 -14.41 -1.37
N LYS A 18 -2.87 -13.13 -1.81
CA LYS A 18 -1.79 -12.14 -1.65
C LYS A 18 -1.31 -12.01 -0.19
N THR A 19 -2.25 -11.92 0.74
CA THR A 19 -1.97 -11.82 2.19
C THR A 19 -1.25 -13.07 2.70
N THR A 20 -1.62 -14.24 2.22
CA THR A 20 -0.98 -15.52 2.57
C THR A 20 0.47 -15.55 2.11
N ILE A 21 0.72 -15.19 0.84
CA ILE A 21 2.07 -15.13 0.27
C ILE A 21 2.93 -14.11 1.02
N THR A 22 2.41 -12.89 1.20
CA THR A 22 3.10 -11.81 1.90
C THR A 22 3.46 -12.20 3.34
N SER A 23 2.52 -12.81 4.07
CA SER A 23 2.76 -13.27 5.44
C SER A 23 3.80 -14.38 5.50
N GLY A 24 3.82 -15.29 4.52
CA GLY A 24 4.84 -16.33 4.42
C GLY A 24 6.23 -15.74 4.18
N LEU A 25 6.35 -14.77 3.27
CA LEU A 25 7.61 -14.08 2.98
C LEU A 25 8.14 -13.31 4.19
N VAL A 26 7.29 -12.58 4.91
CA VAL A 26 7.68 -11.88 6.15
C VAL A 26 8.20 -12.88 7.20
N LYS A 27 7.55 -14.04 7.36
CA LYS A 27 8.01 -15.08 8.30
C LYS A 27 9.36 -15.67 7.90
N LEU A 28 9.58 -15.92 6.60
CA LEU A 28 10.83 -16.49 6.09
C LEU A 28 12.00 -15.51 6.14
N LEU A 29 11.76 -14.26 5.76
CA LEU A 29 12.78 -13.22 5.72
C LEU A 29 12.99 -12.55 7.09
N GLY A 30 12.08 -12.73 8.04
CA GLY A 30 12.11 -12.10 9.35
C GLY A 30 11.49 -10.70 9.32
N PRO A 31 10.66 -10.35 10.31
CA PRO A 31 9.88 -9.11 10.32
C PRO A 31 10.77 -7.85 10.32
N ASP A 32 11.95 -7.91 10.95
CA ASP A 32 12.86 -6.77 11.03
C ASP A 32 13.55 -6.43 9.70
N ARG A 33 13.39 -7.28 8.68
CA ARG A 33 14.01 -7.12 7.35
C ARG A 33 13.00 -6.82 6.25
N VAL A 34 11.71 -6.79 6.58
CA VAL A 34 10.62 -6.60 5.61
C VAL A 34 9.67 -5.52 6.08
N THR A 35 9.50 -4.50 5.24
CA THR A 35 8.43 -3.51 5.41
C THR A 35 7.29 -3.87 4.46
N HIS A 36 6.08 -4.02 5.01
CA HIS A 36 4.87 -4.21 4.21
C HIS A 36 4.25 -2.85 3.89
N VAL A 37 3.93 -2.61 2.62
CA VAL A 37 3.24 -1.40 2.17
C VAL A 37 1.96 -1.83 1.44
N CYS A 38 0.80 -1.43 1.97
CA CYS A 38 -0.48 -1.71 1.33
C CYS A 38 -0.76 -0.63 0.28
N THR A 39 -1.14 -1.02 -0.94
CA THR A 39 -1.48 -0.05 -1.99
C THR A 39 -2.84 0.60 -1.77
N ASP A 40 -3.72 -0.01 -0.98
CA ASP A 40 -5.04 0.53 -0.65
C ASP A 40 -4.94 1.80 0.23
N ASP A 41 -3.78 2.01 0.88
CA ASP A 41 -3.47 3.25 1.59
C ASP A 41 -3.48 4.48 0.67
N TYR A 42 -3.37 4.28 -0.65
CA TYR A 42 -3.33 5.35 -1.65
C TYR A 42 -4.69 5.61 -2.31
N HIS A 43 -5.80 5.10 -1.75
CA HIS A 43 -7.12 5.49 -2.20
C HIS A 43 -7.32 7.01 -2.06
N LYS A 44 -7.89 7.64 -3.09
CA LYS A 44 -8.26 9.07 -3.06
C LYS A 44 -9.50 9.34 -2.23
N TYR A 45 -10.40 8.36 -2.19
CA TYR A 45 -11.73 8.46 -1.62
C TYR A 45 -11.94 7.33 -0.64
N ASP A 46 -12.60 7.63 0.47
CA ASP A 46 -13.07 6.63 1.41
C ASP A 46 -14.22 5.79 0.83
N ARG A 47 -14.67 4.78 1.57
CA ARG A 47 -15.72 3.86 1.09
C ARG A 47 -17.05 4.57 0.81
N LYS A 48 -17.39 5.59 1.60
CA LYS A 48 -18.63 6.34 1.48
C LYS A 48 -18.58 7.26 0.26
N GLU A 49 -17.51 8.03 0.13
CA GLU A 49 -17.27 8.92 -1.01
C GLU A 49 -17.32 8.15 -2.34
N ARG A 50 -16.68 6.97 -2.41
CA ARG A 50 -16.72 6.11 -3.59
C ARG A 50 -18.14 5.67 -3.98
N ALA A 51 -18.98 5.38 -2.99
CA ALA A 51 -20.36 4.99 -3.22
C ALA A 51 -21.20 6.16 -3.73
N GLU A 52 -20.97 7.37 -3.22
CA GLU A 52 -21.67 8.60 -3.64
C GLU A 52 -21.35 8.99 -5.09
N ILE A 53 -20.10 8.83 -5.51
CA ILE A 53 -19.66 9.14 -6.88
C ILE A 53 -19.79 7.96 -7.85
N GLY A 54 -20.16 6.77 -7.37
CA GLY A 54 -20.34 5.57 -8.19
C GLY A 54 -19.05 4.99 -8.80
N ILE A 55 -17.90 5.18 -8.13
CA ILE A 55 -16.60 4.67 -8.60
C ILE A 55 -16.13 3.48 -7.74
N THR A 56 -15.45 2.52 -8.36
CA THR A 56 -14.87 1.39 -7.63
C THR A 56 -13.43 1.70 -7.21
N ALA A 57 -12.96 1.04 -6.15
CA ALA A 57 -11.57 1.15 -5.69
C ALA A 57 -10.53 0.68 -6.74
N LEU A 58 -10.97 -0.14 -7.70
CA LEU A 58 -10.14 -0.65 -8.80
C LEU A 58 -9.90 0.39 -9.91
N HIS A 59 -10.71 1.45 -9.96
CA HIS A 59 -10.57 2.47 -10.99
C HIS A 59 -9.27 3.27 -10.75
N PRO A 60 -8.41 3.48 -11.78
CA PRO A 60 -7.17 4.23 -11.62
C PRO A 60 -7.38 5.62 -11.00
N ASP A 61 -8.41 6.33 -11.43
CA ASP A 61 -8.73 7.66 -10.88
C ASP A 61 -9.14 7.67 -9.41
N CYS A 62 -9.46 6.51 -8.84
CA CYS A 62 -9.75 6.35 -7.41
C CYS A 62 -8.49 6.22 -6.55
N ASN A 63 -7.29 6.25 -7.15
CA ASN A 63 -6.01 6.01 -6.46
C ASN A 63 -4.97 7.09 -6.78
N TYR A 64 -4.24 7.56 -5.78
CA TYR A 64 -3.08 8.45 -5.95
C TYR A 64 -1.86 7.67 -6.46
N LEU A 65 -1.93 7.19 -7.70
CA LEU A 65 -0.89 6.37 -8.32
C LEU A 65 0.45 7.12 -8.48
N ASP A 66 0.38 8.42 -8.70
CA ASP A 66 1.52 9.36 -8.75
C ASP A 66 2.23 9.47 -7.40
N VAL A 67 1.47 9.59 -6.31
CA VAL A 67 2.03 9.61 -4.95
C VAL A 67 2.61 8.25 -4.58
N MET A 68 1.95 7.16 -4.98
CA MET A 68 2.44 5.79 -4.78
C MET A 68 3.79 5.59 -5.50
N GLU A 69 3.90 5.98 -6.77
CA GLU A 69 5.14 5.92 -7.55
C GLU A 69 6.27 6.69 -6.84
N LEU A 70 6.01 7.94 -6.47
CA LEU A 70 6.97 8.78 -5.75
C LEU A 70 7.43 8.14 -4.44
N HIS A 71 6.52 7.54 -3.67
CA HIS A 71 6.85 6.89 -2.42
C HIS A 71 7.69 5.62 -2.64
N LEU A 72 7.37 4.81 -3.65
CA LEU A 72 8.17 3.64 -4.00
C LEU A 72 9.57 4.03 -4.46
N GLU A 73 9.73 5.11 -5.23
CA GLU A 73 11.04 5.63 -5.62
C GLU A 73 11.86 6.08 -4.40
N ARG A 74 11.25 6.84 -3.48
CA ARG A 74 11.91 7.26 -2.23
C ARG A 74 12.38 6.08 -1.41
N LEU A 75 11.51 5.08 -1.24
CA LEU A 75 11.83 3.84 -0.53
C LEU A 75 12.96 3.08 -1.24
N HIS A 76 12.98 3.03 -2.57
CA HIS A 76 14.08 2.43 -3.35
C HIS A 76 15.44 3.07 -3.03
N TYR A 77 15.47 4.38 -2.79
CA TYR A 77 16.67 5.10 -2.37
C TYR A 77 16.89 5.11 -0.84
N GLY A 78 16.03 4.43 -0.07
CA GLY A 78 16.07 4.34 1.40
C GLY A 78 15.69 5.64 2.10
N GLN A 79 14.92 6.50 1.44
CA GLN A 79 14.40 7.73 2.03
C GLN A 79 13.09 7.42 2.76
N PRO A 80 12.86 7.98 3.96
CA PRO A 80 11.59 7.82 4.66
C PRO A 80 10.45 8.51 3.90
N ILE A 81 9.24 8.03 4.11
CA ILE A 81 8.00 8.61 3.56
C ILE A 81 7.02 8.84 4.71
N LEU A 82 6.12 9.82 4.55
CA LEU A 82 4.94 9.92 5.39
C LEU A 82 3.82 9.18 4.65
N LYS A 83 3.59 7.93 5.01
CA LYS A 83 2.70 7.02 4.29
C LYS A 83 1.24 7.30 4.69
N PRO A 84 0.31 7.46 3.74
CA PRO A 84 -1.12 7.49 4.05
C PRO A 84 -1.57 6.14 4.65
N VAL A 85 -2.76 6.13 5.24
CA VAL A 85 -3.32 4.93 5.87
C VAL A 85 -4.81 4.84 5.55
N TYR A 86 -5.23 3.70 5.01
CA TYR A 86 -6.64 3.36 4.83
C TYR A 86 -7.04 2.28 5.83
N ASP A 87 -8.01 2.60 6.70
CA ASP A 87 -8.53 1.65 7.67
C ASP A 87 -9.64 0.80 7.04
N HIS A 88 -9.36 -0.50 6.85
CA HIS A 88 -10.31 -1.44 6.27
C HIS A 88 -11.53 -1.72 7.18
N ALA A 89 -11.41 -1.56 8.49
CA ALA A 89 -12.49 -1.81 9.43
C ALA A 89 -13.58 -0.72 9.31
N THR A 90 -13.16 0.54 9.26
CA THR A 90 -14.08 1.68 9.10
C THR A 90 -14.35 2.04 7.65
N GLY A 91 -13.45 1.68 6.74
CA GLY A 91 -13.48 2.09 5.34
C GLY A 91 -13.07 3.55 5.14
N SER A 92 -12.30 4.11 6.06
CA SER A 92 -11.95 5.53 6.14
C SER A 92 -10.46 5.80 5.93
N LEU A 93 -10.14 6.99 5.43
CA LEU A 93 -8.78 7.51 5.43
C LEU A 93 -8.43 8.04 6.82
N VAL A 94 -7.30 7.61 7.39
CA VAL A 94 -6.86 8.02 8.73
C VAL A 94 -5.52 8.77 8.67
N ARG A 95 -5.00 9.18 9.83
CA ARG A 95 -3.75 9.94 9.89
C ARG A 95 -2.59 9.13 9.33
N PRO A 96 -1.68 9.78 8.56
CA PRO A 96 -0.53 9.10 8.01
C PRO A 96 0.50 8.72 9.07
N GLU A 97 1.36 7.77 8.73
CA GLU A 97 2.41 7.21 9.60
C GLU A 97 3.79 7.24 8.91
N TYR A 98 4.85 7.25 9.72
CA TYR A 98 6.25 7.19 9.26
C TYR A 98 6.78 5.75 9.26
#